data_AF-A0AAU8YXD1-F1
#
_entry.id   AF-A0AAU8YXD1-F1
#
_cell.length_a   1.000
_cell.length_b   1.000
_cell.length_c   1.000
_cell.angle_alpha   90.00
_cell.angle_beta   90.00
_cell.angle_gamma   90.00
#
_symmetry.space_group_name_H-M   'P 1'
#
loop_
_entity.id
_entity.type
_entity.pdbx_description
1 polymer ?
#
loop_
_entity_poly.entity_id
_entity_poly.type
_entity_poly.pdbx_seq_one_letter_code
_entity_poly.pdbx_strand_id
1 'polypeptide(L)' 'MLKAVREDKGIKQKDLANRLGITQPYLSKLENNSIYKINVNVDLIENLAIELNICPIAVFLYFLNVNISCPFHLKKTQ' A
#
# COMPACT_ATOMS: atom_id res chain seq x y z
N MET A 1 -4.33 2.81 -5.83
CA MET A 1 -2.95 3.21 -5.51
C MET A 1 -2.00 2.03 -5.65
N LEU A 2 -2.07 1.01 -4.77
CA LEU A 2 -1.09 -0.10 -4.73
C LEU A 2 -0.89 -0.80 -6.08
N LYS A 3 -2.00 -1.15 -6.77
CA LYS A 3 -1.96 -1.76 -8.10
C LYS A 3 -1.15 -0.95 -9.11
N ALA A 4 -1.40 0.36 -9.18
CA ALA A 4 -0.73 1.25 -10.12
C ALA A 4 0.78 1.34 -9.84
N VAL A 5 1.17 1.46 -8.56
CA VAL A 5 2.59 1.45 -8.16
C VAL A 5 3.26 0.13 -8.52
N ARG A 6 2.58 -1.01 -8.29
CA ARG A 6 3.10 -2.33 -8.64
C ARG A 6 3.32 -2.45 -10.16
N GLU A 7 2.35 -2.01 -10.95
CA GLU A 7 2.38 -2.08 -12.42
C GLU A 7 3.46 -1.17 -13.03
N ASP A 8 3.63 0.04 -12.50
CA ASP A 8 4.70 0.96 -12.88
C ASP A 8 6.10 0.35 -12.66
N LYS A 9 6.24 -0.49 -11.62
CA LYS A 9 7.47 -1.24 -11.32
C LYS A 9 7.63 -2.54 -12.12
N GLY A 10 6.68 -2.87 -13.00
CA GLY A 10 6.70 -4.11 -13.79
C GLY A 10 6.56 -5.39 -12.95
N ILE A 11 6.07 -5.30 -11.72
CA ILE A 11 5.95 -6.45 -10.82
C ILE A 11 4.62 -7.17 -11.08
N LYS A 12 4.65 -8.48 -11.31
CA LYS A 12 3.41 -9.27 -11.42
C LYS A 12 2.75 -9.41 -10.05
N GLN A 13 1.43 -9.43 -10.01
CA GLN A 13 0.69 -9.58 -8.75
C GLN A 13 1.09 -10.85 -7.98
N LYS A 14 1.25 -11.98 -8.67
CA LYS A 14 1.73 -13.24 -8.05
C LYS A 14 3.11 -13.08 -7.39
N ASP A 15 4.01 -12.36 -8.04
CA ASP A 15 5.38 -12.18 -7.54
C ASP A 15 5.40 -11.32 -6.28
N LEU A 16 4.63 -10.23 -6.25
CA LEU A 16 4.47 -9.43 -5.04
C LEU A 16 3.82 -10.22 -3.90
N ALA A 17 2.79 -11.02 -4.20
CA ALA A 17 2.13 -11.85 -3.19
C ALA A 17 3.12 -12.83 -2.55
N ASN A 18 3.98 -13.45 -3.35
CA ASN A 18 5.04 -14.34 -2.86
C ASN A 18 6.04 -13.62 -1.95
N ARG A 19 6.48 -12.40 -2.32
CA ARG A 19 7.42 -11.61 -1.49
C ARG A 19 6.82 -11.19 -0.16
N LEU A 20 5.53 -10.87 -0.16
CA LEU A 20 4.76 -10.52 1.04
C LEU A 20 4.35 -11.75 1.88
N GLY A 21 4.62 -12.98 1.41
CA GLY A 21 4.19 -14.20 2.11
C GLY A 21 2.67 -14.38 2.17
N ILE A 22 1.92 -13.83 1.21
CA ILE A 22 0.45 -13.89 1.17
C ILE A 22 -0.06 -14.56 -0.11
N THR A 23 -1.35 -14.88 -0.14
CA THR A 23 -1.98 -15.43 -1.34
C THR A 23 -2.27 -14.35 -2.38
N GLN A 24 -2.15 -14.68 -3.67
CA GLN A 24 -2.48 -13.77 -4.77
C GLN A 24 -3.93 -13.23 -4.69
N PRO A 25 -4.96 -14.03 -4.37
CA PRO A 25 -6.32 -13.50 -4.17
C PRO A 25 -6.41 -12.49 -3.02
N TYR A 26 -5.65 -12.68 -1.95
CA TYR A 26 -5.62 -11.70 -0.86
C TYR A 26 -4.98 -10.39 -1.31
N LEU A 27 -3.86 -10.45 -2.03
CA LEU A 27 -3.25 -9.25 -2.62
C LEU A 27 -4.20 -8.54 -3.59
N SER A 28 -4.96 -9.27 -4.40
CA SER A 28 -5.97 -8.68 -5.28
C SER A 28 -7.01 -7.89 -4.50
N LYS A 29 -7.47 -8.40 -3.35
CA LYS A 29 -8.39 -7.65 -2.50
C LYS A 29 -7.73 -6.40 -1.90
N LEU A 30 -6.47 -6.52 -1.45
CA LEU A 30 -5.71 -5.36 -0.94
C LEU A 30 -5.58 -4.25 -1.99
N GLU A 31 -5.29 -4.62 -3.24
CA GLU A 31 -5.18 -3.68 -4.36
C GLU A 31 -6.52 -3.02 -4.76
N ASN A 32 -7.63 -3.63 -4.35
CA ASN A 32 -8.99 -3.18 -4.58
C ASN A 32 -9.70 -2.83 -3.27
N ASN A 33 -8.98 -2.20 -2.32
CA ASN A 33 -9.50 -1.94 -0.96
C ASN A 33 -10.83 -1.16 -0.94
N SER A 34 -11.07 -0.27 -1.90
CA SER A 34 -12.35 0.47 -2.01
C SER A 34 -13.58 -0.43 -2.18
N ILE A 35 -13.38 -1.66 -2.65
CA ILE A 35 -14.42 -2.67 -2.86
C ILE A 35 -14.53 -3.61 -1.64
N TYR A 36 -13.38 -4.00 -1.06
CA TYR A 36 -13.31 -5.11 -0.11
C TYR A 36 -13.10 -4.74 1.36
N LYS A 37 -12.96 -3.44 1.71
CA LYS A 37 -12.74 -2.91 3.09
C LYS A 37 -12.01 -3.90 4.02
N ILE A 38 -10.71 -4.06 3.78
CA ILE A 38 -9.90 -5.05 4.51
C ILE A 38 -9.30 -4.40 5.75
N ASN A 39 -9.40 -5.10 6.89
CA ASN A 39 -8.63 -4.73 8.08
C ASN A 39 -7.19 -5.27 7.93
N VAL A 40 -6.21 -4.38 7.95
CA VAL A 40 -4.79 -4.69 7.79
C VAL A 40 -4.03 -4.33 9.06
N ASN A 41 -3.00 -5.11 9.40
CA ASN A 41 -2.11 -4.78 10.50
C ASN A 41 -0.97 -3.86 10.03
N VAL A 42 -0.23 -3.29 10.98
CA VAL A 42 0.90 -2.39 10.71
C VAL A 42 2.02 -3.11 9.96
N ASP A 43 2.30 -4.37 10.29
CA ASP A 43 3.34 -5.17 9.63
C ASP A 43 3.09 -5.30 8.12
N LEU A 44 1.83 -5.50 7.69
CA LEU A 44 1.48 -5.59 6.28
C LEU A 44 1.66 -4.24 5.57
N ILE A 45 1.37 -3.13 6.25
CA ILE A 45 1.58 -1.78 5.73
C ILE A 45 3.07 -1.54 5.50
N GLU A 46 3.90 -1.89 6.48
CA GLU A 46 5.35 -1.76 6.40
C GLU A 46 5.93 -2.63 5.27
N ASN A 47 5.55 -3.90 5.22
CA ASN A 47 6.01 -4.81 4.17
C ASN A 47 5.61 -4.33 2.76
N LEU A 48 4.37 -3.84 2.59
CA LEU A 48 3.93 -3.24 1.34
C LEU A 48 4.74 -2.00 0.98
N ALA A 49 5.02 -1.14 1.95
CA ALA A 49 5.80 0.07 1.75
C ALA A 49 7.24 -0.25 1.31
N ILE A 50 7.87 -1.25 1.92
CA ILE A 50 9.21 -1.73 1.57
C ILE A 50 9.23 -2.34 0.18
N GLU A 51 8.38 -3.33 -0.08
CA GLU A 51 8.35 -4.06 -1.36
C GLU A 51 8.00 -3.17 -2.56
N LEU A 52 7.11 -2.20 -2.35
CA LEU A 52 6.75 -1.23 -3.38
C LEU A 52 7.63 0.02 -3.35
N ASN A 53 8.56 0.16 -2.41
CA ASN A 53 9.38 1.35 -2.20
C ASN A 53 8.54 2.65 -2.27
N ILE A 54 7.54 2.75 -1.39
CA ILE A 54 6.64 3.89 -1.24
C ILE A 54 6.52 4.29 0.23
N CYS A 55 6.05 5.51 0.51
CA CYS A 55 5.89 6.00 1.86
C CYS A 55 4.86 5.15 2.65
N PRO A 56 5.19 4.63 3.85
CA PRO A 56 4.25 3.83 4.66
C PRO A 56 3.01 4.63 5.09
N ILE A 57 3.14 5.95 5.27
CA ILE A 57 1.98 6.83 5.54
C ILE A 57 1.02 6.82 4.36
N ALA A 58 1.51 6.83 3.12
CA ALA A 58 0.64 6.75 1.94
C ALA A 58 -0.11 5.41 1.89
N VAL A 59 0.55 4.30 2.23
CA VAL A 59 -0.07 2.97 2.32
C VAL A 59 -1.12 2.92 3.43
N PHE A 60 -0.83 3.49 4.60
CA PHE A 60 -1.79 3.59 5.70
C PHE A 60 -3.04 4.40 5.29
N LEU A 61 -2.84 5.57 4.67
CA LEU A 61 -3.94 6.42 4.19
C LEU A 61 -4.78 5.72 3.11
N TYR A 62 -4.15 4.91 2.24
CA TYR A 62 -4.86 4.08 1.27
C TYR A 62 -5.85 3.12 1.93
N PHE A 63 -5.43 2.46 3.02
CA PHE A 63 -6.28 1.49 3.71
C PHE A 63 -7.36 2.15 4.57
N LEU A 64 -7.09 3.32 5.13
CA LEU A 64 -8.11 4.10 5.82
C LEU A 64 -9.25 4.56 4.89
N ASN A 65 -9.00 4.68 3.58
CA ASN A 65 -9.98 5.13 2.58
C ASN A 65 -10.65 6.46 2.98
N VAL A 66 -9.82 7.40 3.41
CA VAL A 66 -10.21 8.74 3.90
C VAL A 66 -9.60 9.82 3.02
N ASN A 67 -10.36 10.88 2.77
CA ASN A 67 -9.83 12.11 2.17
C ASN A 67 -9.21 12.96 3.28
N ILE A 68 -8.02 12.59 3.74
CA ILE A 68 -7.26 13.41 4.69
C ILE A 68 -6.50 14.47 3.88
N SER A 69 -6.86 15.74 4.06
CA SER A 69 -5.95 16.84 3.70
C SER A 69 -4.80 16.79 4.69
N CYS A 70 -3.59 16.42 4.24
CA CYS A 70 -2.41 16.44 5.11
C CYS A 70 -2.15 17.88 5.58
N PRO A 71 -2.35 18.22 6.87
CA PRO A 71 -2.11 19.58 7.35
C PRO A 71 -0.60 19.85 7.51
N PHE A 72 0.23 18.81 7.46
CA PHE A 72 1.66 18.88 7.66
C PHE A 72 2.36 19.32 6.37
N HIS A 73 2.71 20.60 6.30
CA HIS A 73 3.66 21.09 5.31
C HIS A 73 5.08 20.79 5.81
N LEU A 74 5.85 20.04 5.03
CA LEU A 74 7.27 19.83 5.27
C LEU A 74 8.00 21.18 5.10
N LYS A 75 8.33 21.85 6.21
CA LYS A 75 9.32 22.92 6.20
C LYS A 75 10.69 22.28 6.36
N LYS A 76 11.64 22.62 5.47
CA LYS A 76 13.06 22.34 5.71
C LYS A 76 13.44 22.98 7.04
N THR A 77 13.97 22.17 7.95
CA THR A 77 14.73 22.67 9.09
C THR A 77 15.98 23.34 8.56
N GLN A 78 16.17 24.61 8.95
CA GLN A 78 17.43 25.34 8.73
C GLN A 78 18.53 24.76 9.60
#